data_AF-A0A086ANZ7-F1
#
_entry.id   AF-A0A086ANZ7-F1
#
_cell.length_a   1.000
_cell.length_b   1.000
_cell.length_c   1.000
_cell.angle_alpha   90.00
_cell.angle_beta   90.00
_cell.angle_gamma   90.00
#
_symmetry.space_group_name_H-M   'P 1'
#
loop_
_entity.id
_entity.type
_entity.pdbx_description
1 polymer ?
#
loop_
_entity_poly.entity_id
_entity_poly.type
_entity_poly.pdbx_seq_one_letter_code
_entity_poly.pdbx_strand_id
1 'polypeptide(L)'
;MKKNICLLVFLTINLISAQTKSSDYFTLYKGGDKFLKPVKYVMFDSLSNGNTKVKENGLTYFGIKGERFKFDIKKDKKESCSLDILNKIKLEDPSELQNDGYKFFKKKKEEVEKIKKVKIIYPPAGFQSYFKIFILEKTKNGVFKYEVDWEYSDF
;
A
#
# COMPACT_ATOMS: atom_id res chain seq x y z
N MET A 1 42.17 15.54 3.45
CA MET A 1 40.81 16.02 3.84
C MET A 1 39.82 16.09 2.68
N LYS A 2 40.21 16.40 1.43
CA LYS A 2 39.28 16.46 0.28
C LYS A 2 38.60 15.11 -0.09
N LYS A 3 39.29 13.98 0.13
CA LYS A 3 38.80 12.63 -0.22
C LYS A 3 37.64 12.13 0.67
N ASN A 4 37.63 12.52 1.96
CA ASN A 4 36.59 12.10 2.92
C ASN A 4 35.31 12.95 2.78
N ILE A 5 35.42 14.18 2.26
CA ILE A 5 34.27 15.06 1.99
C ILE A 5 33.45 14.53 0.81
N CYS A 6 34.11 14.04 -0.26
CA CYS A 6 33.40 13.41 -1.38
C CYS A 6 32.55 12.22 -0.92
N LEU A 7 33.09 11.38 -0.03
CA LEU A 7 32.39 10.18 0.44
C LEU A 7 31.12 10.52 1.24
N LEU A 8 31.17 11.59 2.03
CA LEU A 8 30.02 12.13 2.77
C LEU A 8 28.95 12.72 1.83
N VAL A 9 29.36 13.41 0.77
CA VAL A 9 28.44 13.95 -0.25
C VAL A 9 27.80 12.82 -1.07
N PHE A 10 28.53 11.76 -1.40
CA PHE A 10 27.95 10.59 -2.07
C PHE A 10 26.96 9.84 -1.17
N LEU A 11 27.20 9.75 0.13
CA LEU A 11 26.27 9.14 1.09
C LEU A 11 24.96 9.93 1.22
N THR A 12 25.01 11.26 1.24
CA THR A 12 23.79 12.08 1.38
C THR A 12 22.93 12.08 0.12
N ILE A 13 23.52 12.02 -1.08
CA ILE A 13 22.78 11.94 -2.35
C ILE A 13 22.04 10.60 -2.49
N ASN A 14 22.64 9.51 -2.01
CA ASN A 14 22.00 8.19 -2.01
C ASN A 14 20.86 8.07 -0.97
N LEU A 15 20.94 8.79 0.15
CA LEU A 15 19.87 8.78 1.18
C LEU A 15 18.61 9.52 0.72
N ILE A 16 18.74 10.61 -0.05
CA ILE A 16 17.59 11.34 -0.63
C ILE A 16 16.90 10.48 -1.70
N SER A 17 17.64 9.54 -2.27
CA SER A 17 17.19 8.60 -3.31
C SER A 17 16.67 7.27 -2.74
N ALA A 18 16.34 7.19 -1.45
CA ALA A 18 15.44 6.15 -0.93
C ALA A 18 14.03 6.41 -1.49
N GLN A 19 13.89 6.11 -2.79
CA GLN A 19 12.88 6.60 -3.73
C GLN A 19 11.45 6.23 -3.30
N THR A 20 10.75 7.18 -2.70
CA THR A 20 9.29 7.16 -2.66
C THR A 20 8.77 7.36 -4.09
N LYS A 21 7.97 6.42 -4.59
CA LYS A 21 7.36 6.49 -5.92
C LYS A 21 6.16 7.43 -5.88
N SER A 22 5.77 8.00 -7.03
CA SER A 22 4.54 8.78 -7.12
C SER A 22 3.30 7.98 -6.67
N SER A 23 3.31 6.65 -6.87
CA SER A 23 2.27 5.72 -6.42
C SER A 23 2.15 5.57 -4.90
N ASP A 24 3.16 6.00 -4.14
CA ASP A 24 3.16 5.98 -2.67
C ASP A 24 2.34 7.14 -2.08
N TYR A 25 1.87 8.06 -2.93
CA TYR A 25 1.10 9.23 -2.52
C TYR A 25 -0.34 9.18 -3.02
N PHE A 26 -1.22 9.90 -2.32
CA PHE A 26 -2.58 10.19 -2.75
C PHE A 26 -2.85 11.70 -2.64
N THR A 27 -3.90 12.17 -3.33
CA THR A 27 -4.42 13.52 -3.18
C THR A 27 -5.91 13.45 -2.83
N LEU A 28 -6.41 14.43 -2.07
CA LEU A 28 -7.84 14.50 -1.72
C LEU A 28 -8.69 15.16 -2.82
N TYR A 29 -8.06 15.96 -3.68
CA TYR A 29 -8.71 16.63 -4.80
C TYR A 29 -7.67 16.98 -5.88
N LYS A 30 -8.14 17.30 -7.09
CA LYS A 30 -7.29 17.64 -8.23
C LYS A 30 -6.51 18.93 -7.93
N GLY A 31 -5.18 18.88 -8.05
CA GLY A 31 -4.30 20.01 -7.72
C GLY A 31 -4.07 20.23 -6.23
N GLY A 32 -4.54 19.32 -5.36
CA GLY A 32 -4.28 19.37 -3.93
C GLY A 32 -2.90 18.83 -3.52
N ASP A 33 -2.60 18.98 -2.23
CA ASP A 33 -1.38 18.47 -1.62
C ASP A 33 -1.28 16.94 -1.74
N LYS A 34 -0.05 16.43 -1.85
CA LYS A 34 0.25 14.99 -1.87
C LYS A 34 0.48 14.48 -0.46
N PHE A 35 -0.18 13.39 -0.11
CA PHE A 35 -0.08 12.74 1.20
C PHE A 35 0.48 11.33 1.04
N LEU A 36 1.40 10.92 1.90
CA LEU A 36 1.93 9.55 1.89
C LEU A 36 0.82 8.58 2.31
N LYS A 37 0.65 7.49 1.55
CA LYS A 37 -0.31 6.43 1.88
C LYS A 37 0.14 5.68 3.13
N PRO A 38 -0.74 5.50 4.14
CA PRO A 38 -0.47 4.56 5.22
C PRO A 38 -0.28 3.14 4.68
N VAL A 39 0.65 2.40 5.28
CA VAL A 39 0.93 1.01 4.92
C VAL A 39 0.00 0.08 5.71
N LYS A 40 -0.59 -0.89 5.02
CA LYS A 40 -1.48 -1.92 5.59
C LYS A 40 -0.98 -3.28 5.14
N TYR A 41 -0.99 -4.26 6.05
CA TYR A 41 -0.57 -5.64 5.77
C TYR A 41 -1.76 -6.57 5.89
N VAL A 42 -1.97 -7.41 4.88
CA VAL A 42 -3.05 -8.39 4.86
C VAL A 42 -2.45 -9.78 4.70
N MET A 43 -2.92 -10.72 5.51
CA MET A 43 -2.47 -12.10 5.44
C MET A 43 -3.28 -12.88 4.40
N PHE A 44 -2.60 -13.51 3.46
CA PHE A 44 -3.18 -14.50 2.56
C PHE A 44 -2.97 -15.90 3.11
N ASP A 45 -4.08 -16.58 3.40
CA ASP A 45 -4.10 -18.00 3.75
C ASP A 45 -4.84 -18.77 2.64
N SER A 46 -4.11 -19.64 1.94
CA SER A 46 -4.65 -20.47 0.87
C SER A 46 -5.61 -21.55 1.37
N LEU A 47 -5.59 -21.87 2.67
CA LEU A 47 -6.46 -22.89 3.26
C LEU A 47 -7.79 -22.31 3.76
N SER A 48 -7.89 -20.98 3.87
CA SER A 48 -9.12 -20.32 4.31
C SER A 48 -10.19 -20.38 3.22
N ASN A 49 -11.38 -20.85 3.60
CA ASN A 49 -12.55 -20.83 2.71
C ASN A 49 -12.84 -19.40 2.22
N GLY A 50 -13.06 -19.26 0.91
CA GLY A 50 -13.35 -17.96 0.26
C GLY A 50 -12.12 -17.17 -0.19
N ASN A 51 -10.91 -17.55 0.22
CA ASN A 51 -9.70 -16.95 -0.33
C ASN A 51 -9.38 -17.57 -1.70
N THR A 52 -9.03 -16.73 -2.68
CA THR A 52 -8.70 -17.17 -4.03
C THR A 52 -7.38 -16.57 -4.48
N LYS A 53 -6.63 -17.33 -5.30
CA LYS A 53 -5.42 -16.83 -5.95
C LYS A 53 -5.41 -17.28 -7.41
N VAL A 54 -5.50 -16.31 -8.31
CA VAL A 54 -5.51 -16.55 -9.75
C VAL A 54 -4.28 -15.91 -10.37
N LYS A 55 -3.61 -16.63 -11.28
CA LYS A 55 -2.47 -16.10 -12.03
C LYS A 55 -2.79 -16.11 -13.51
N GLU A 56 -2.67 -14.96 -14.15
CA GLU A 56 -2.98 -14.80 -15.57
C GLU A 56 -2.08 -13.72 -16.18
N ASN A 57 -1.39 -14.03 -17.28
CA ASN A 57 -0.63 -13.06 -18.08
C ASN A 57 0.37 -12.17 -17.30
N GLY A 58 1.02 -12.73 -16.27
CA GLY A 58 1.96 -11.99 -15.41
C GLY A 58 1.30 -11.20 -14.27
N LEU A 59 -0.02 -11.25 -14.17
CA LEU A 59 -0.80 -10.72 -13.06
C LEU A 59 -1.11 -11.85 -12.07
N THR A 60 -1.14 -11.50 -10.79
CA THR A 60 -1.66 -12.35 -9.73
C THR A 60 -2.75 -11.61 -8.99
N TYR A 61 -3.94 -12.20 -8.94
CA TYR A 61 -5.09 -11.68 -8.19
C TYR A 61 -5.26 -12.47 -6.90
N PHE A 62 -5.30 -11.79 -5.77
CA PHE A 62 -5.64 -12.34 -4.48
C PHE A 62 -7.05 -11.88 -4.11
N GLY A 63 -7.99 -12.82 -4.00
CA GLY A 63 -9.29 -12.58 -3.39
C GLY A 63 -9.21 -12.94 -1.91
N ILE A 64 -9.50 -12.00 -1.01
CA ILE A 64 -9.44 -12.21 0.45
C ILE A 64 -10.64 -11.54 1.09
N LYS A 65 -11.54 -12.34 1.69
CA LYS A 65 -12.76 -11.87 2.36
C LYS A 65 -13.58 -10.82 1.56
N GLY A 66 -13.78 -11.07 0.27
CA GLY A 66 -14.56 -10.19 -0.61
C GLY A 66 -13.78 -9.03 -1.23
N GLU A 67 -12.55 -8.77 -0.77
CA GLU A 67 -11.65 -7.79 -1.38
C GLU A 67 -10.76 -8.42 -2.44
N ARG A 68 -10.40 -7.65 -3.47
CA ARG A 68 -9.55 -8.08 -4.58
C ARG A 68 -8.27 -7.25 -4.64
N PHE A 69 -7.13 -7.94 -4.65
CA PHE A 69 -5.81 -7.32 -4.74
C PHE A 69 -5.06 -7.81 -5.97
N LYS A 70 -4.54 -6.90 -6.77
CA LYS A 70 -3.78 -7.18 -7.98
C LYS A 70 -2.30 -6.95 -7.76
N PHE A 71 -1.51 -7.95 -8.13
CA PHE A 71 -0.06 -7.88 -8.23
C PHE A 71 0.34 -8.01 -9.71
N ASP A 72 1.09 -7.05 -10.24
CA ASP A 72 1.71 -7.10 -11.56
C ASP A 72 3.22 -7.35 -11.43
N ILE A 73 3.70 -8.50 -11.94
CA ILE A 73 5.12 -8.88 -11.84
C ILE A 73 6.08 -7.89 -12.51
N LYS A 74 5.62 -7.07 -13.46
CA LYS A 74 6.46 -6.11 -14.19
C LYS A 74 6.59 -4.77 -13.45
N LYS A 75 5.61 -4.43 -12.61
CA LYS A 75 5.50 -3.12 -11.96
C LYS A 75 5.72 -3.20 -10.45
N ASP A 76 5.20 -4.25 -9.83
CA ASP A 76 5.05 -4.34 -8.39
C ASP A 76 6.17 -5.14 -7.75
N LYS A 77 6.39 -4.89 -6.46
CA LYS A 77 7.51 -5.46 -5.72
C LYS A 77 7.08 -6.75 -5.02
N LYS A 78 7.85 -7.82 -5.24
CA LYS A 78 7.77 -9.06 -4.47
C LYS A 78 9.07 -9.29 -3.72
N GLU A 79 8.98 -9.54 -2.41
CA GLU A 79 10.14 -9.79 -1.55
C GLU A 79 9.92 -11.03 -0.70
N SER A 80 10.98 -11.77 -0.39
CA SER A 80 10.97 -12.72 0.72
C SER A 80 11.19 -11.97 2.04
N CYS A 81 10.55 -12.43 3.10
CA CYS A 81 10.67 -11.85 4.44
C CYS A 81 10.89 -12.97 5.46
N SER A 82 11.60 -12.67 6.54
CA SER A 82 11.70 -13.59 7.68
C SER A 82 10.35 -13.73 8.36
N LEU A 83 10.12 -14.86 9.05
CA LEU A 83 8.89 -15.08 9.82
C LEU A 83 8.73 -14.02 10.94
N ASP A 84 9.82 -13.47 11.44
CA ASP A 84 9.82 -12.44 12.49
C ASP A 84 9.07 -11.17 12.09
N ILE A 85 8.94 -10.88 10.79
CA ILE A 85 8.17 -9.73 10.32
C ILE A 85 6.72 -9.80 10.80
N LEU A 86 6.15 -11.02 10.88
CA LEU A 86 4.75 -11.24 11.25
C LEU A 86 4.48 -10.85 12.70
N ASN A 87 5.48 -10.88 13.57
CA ASN A 87 5.36 -10.48 14.96
C ASN A 87 5.52 -8.96 15.16
N LYS A 88 6.04 -8.25 14.16
CA LYS A 88 6.34 -6.80 14.23
C LYS A 88 5.29 -5.93 13.53
N ILE A 89 4.43 -6.53 12.73
CA ILE A 89 3.44 -5.81 11.93
C ILE A 89 2.04 -6.07 12.45
N LYS A 90 1.17 -5.07 12.30
CA LYS A 90 -0.26 -5.24 12.48
C LYS A 90 -0.84 -5.84 11.20
N LEU A 91 -1.44 -7.02 11.31
CA LEU A 91 -2.25 -7.60 10.25
C LEU A 91 -3.64 -6.98 10.32
N GLU A 92 -4.11 -6.52 9.17
CA GLU A 92 -5.39 -5.86 9.01
C GLU A 92 -6.42 -6.87 8.50
N ASP A 93 -7.67 -6.69 8.91
CA ASP A 93 -8.77 -7.47 8.37
C ASP A 93 -9.21 -6.88 7.03
N PRO A 94 -9.07 -7.60 5.90
CA PRO A 94 -9.46 -7.06 4.60
C PRO A 94 -10.92 -6.58 4.55
N SER A 95 -11.85 -7.23 5.26
CA SER A 95 -13.27 -6.80 5.27
C SER A 95 -13.52 -5.43 5.90
N GLU A 96 -12.57 -4.92 6.69
CA GLU A 96 -12.67 -3.58 7.31
C GLU A 96 -11.96 -2.50 6.49
N LEU A 97 -11.21 -2.84 5.44
CA LEU A 97 -10.41 -1.87 4.68
C LEU A 97 -11.24 -0.74 4.07
N GLN A 98 -12.44 -1.06 3.57
CA GLN A 98 -13.35 -0.07 3.00
C GLN A 98 -13.83 0.93 4.06
N ASN A 99 -14.22 0.43 5.24
CA ASN A 99 -14.64 1.23 6.38
C ASN A 99 -13.50 2.09 6.93
N ASP A 100 -12.30 1.51 7.03
CA ASP A 100 -11.06 2.21 7.39
C ASP A 100 -10.75 3.33 6.39
N GLY A 101 -10.89 3.07 5.09
CA GLY A 101 -10.67 4.05 4.04
C GLY A 101 -11.65 5.22 4.11
N TYR A 102 -12.93 4.93 4.39
CA TYR A 102 -13.95 5.96 4.62
C TYR A 102 -13.60 6.83 5.85
N LYS A 103 -13.30 6.21 6.99
CA LYS A 103 -12.92 6.92 8.22
C LYS A 103 -11.67 7.78 8.02
N PHE A 104 -10.66 7.23 7.35
CA PHE A 104 -9.43 7.93 7.02
C PHE A 104 -9.69 9.14 6.13
N PHE A 105 -10.48 8.99 5.07
CA PHE A 105 -10.87 10.07 4.18
C PHE A 105 -11.59 11.18 4.95
N LYS A 106 -12.61 10.83 5.74
CA LYS A 106 -13.41 11.80 6.50
C LYS A 106 -12.51 12.64 7.42
N LYS A 107 -11.63 11.98 8.18
CA LYS A 107 -10.67 12.66 9.06
C LYS A 107 -9.74 13.59 8.28
N LYS A 108 -9.11 13.10 7.21
CA LYS A 108 -8.16 13.89 6.42
C LYS A 108 -8.83 15.05 5.67
N LYS A 109 -10.05 14.84 5.19
CA LYS A 109 -10.91 15.89 4.64
C LYS A 109 -11.12 17.00 5.66
N GLU A 110 -11.60 16.68 6.86
CA GLU A 110 -11.86 17.68 7.91
C GLU A 110 -10.59 18.48 8.27
N GLU A 111 -9.43 17.82 8.34
CA GLU A 111 -8.14 18.49 8.57
C GLU A 111 -7.81 19.49 7.45
N VAL A 112 -7.98 19.09 6.18
CA VAL A 112 -7.62 19.94 5.03
C VAL A 112 -8.62 21.06 4.81
N GLU A 113 -9.92 20.82 4.96
CA GLU A 113 -10.97 21.84 4.81
C GLU A 113 -10.80 22.96 5.86
N LYS A 114 -10.42 22.62 7.10
CA LYS A 114 -10.13 23.60 8.16
C LYS A 114 -8.95 24.51 7.82
N ILE A 115 -7.89 23.96 7.22
CA ILE A 115 -6.65 24.69 6.93
C ILE A 115 -6.77 25.51 5.63
N LYS A 116 -7.26 24.87 4.57
CA LYS A 116 -7.21 25.41 3.21
C LYS A 116 -8.50 26.14 2.81
N LYS A 117 -9.56 26.06 3.62
CA LYS A 117 -10.90 26.63 3.33
C LYS A 117 -11.48 26.18 1.98
N VAL A 118 -11.07 25.00 1.52
CA VAL A 118 -11.62 24.33 0.34
C VAL A 118 -12.75 23.39 0.78
N LYS A 119 -13.68 23.08 -0.13
CA LYS A 119 -14.73 22.07 0.10
C LYS A 119 -14.45 20.85 -0.76
N ILE A 120 -14.26 19.70 -0.12
CA ILE A 120 -13.93 18.42 -0.75
C ILE A 120 -15.18 17.55 -0.70
N ILE A 121 -15.77 17.24 -1.84
CA ILE A 121 -17.09 16.57 -1.85
C ILE A 121 -16.92 15.04 -1.72
N TYR A 122 -16.12 14.43 -2.58
CA TYR A 122 -15.94 12.97 -2.67
C TYR A 122 -14.47 12.57 -2.88
N PRO A 123 -14.08 11.33 -2.51
CA PRO A 123 -12.76 10.80 -2.81
C PRO A 123 -12.60 10.68 -4.34
N PRO A 124 -11.56 11.26 -4.94
CA PRO A 124 -11.42 11.33 -6.39
C PRO A 124 -11.12 9.96 -7.06
N ALA A 125 -10.59 9.00 -6.31
CA ALA A 125 -10.15 7.69 -6.85
C ALA A 125 -10.65 6.50 -6.00
N GLY A 126 -11.75 6.68 -5.25
CA GLY A 126 -12.25 5.69 -4.30
C GLY A 126 -11.37 5.54 -3.05
N PHE A 127 -11.85 4.80 -2.05
CA PHE A 127 -11.15 4.59 -0.79
C PHE A 127 -9.91 3.69 -0.94
N GLN A 128 -9.90 2.84 -1.96
CA GLN A 128 -8.82 1.91 -2.28
C GLN A 128 -7.50 2.62 -2.58
N SER A 129 -7.59 3.86 -3.05
CA SER A 129 -6.43 4.69 -3.38
C SER A 129 -5.65 5.21 -2.16
N TYR A 130 -6.23 5.15 -0.95
CA TYR A 130 -5.65 5.80 0.23
C TYR A 130 -4.61 4.98 0.97
N PHE A 131 -4.57 3.67 0.76
CA PHE A 131 -3.63 2.79 1.45
C PHE A 131 -2.63 2.16 0.50
N LYS A 132 -1.43 1.90 1.02
CA LYS A 132 -0.45 1.03 0.38
C LYS A 132 -0.61 -0.36 0.99
N ILE A 133 -1.12 -1.31 0.22
CA ILE A 133 -1.40 -2.66 0.70
C ILE A 133 -0.22 -3.59 0.39
N PHE A 134 0.16 -4.39 1.38
CA PHE A 134 1.02 -5.54 1.18
C PHE A 134 0.28 -6.83 1.53
N ILE A 135 0.28 -7.79 0.59
CA ILE A 135 -0.17 -9.15 0.87
C ILE A 135 1.00 -9.97 1.37
N LEU A 136 0.79 -10.68 2.47
CA LEU A 136 1.74 -11.61 3.05
C LEU A 136 1.25 -13.03 2.84
N GLU A 137 2.03 -13.82 2.12
CA GLU A 137 1.73 -15.21 1.83
C GLU A 137 2.76 -16.10 2.52
N LYS A 138 2.30 -16.97 3.42
CA LYS A 138 3.13 -18.06 3.94
C LYS A 138 3.22 -19.17 2.89
N THR A 139 4.44 -19.62 2.63
CA THR A 139 4.73 -20.78 1.79
C THR A 139 5.68 -21.72 2.52
N LYS A 140 5.91 -22.90 1.95
CA LYS A 140 6.96 -23.82 2.45
C LYS A 140 8.35 -23.17 2.51
N ASN A 141 8.60 -22.19 1.64
CA ASN A 141 9.90 -21.51 1.50
C ASN A 141 10.01 -20.21 2.32
N GLY A 142 9.04 -19.96 3.21
CA GLY A 142 9.00 -18.75 4.03
C GLY A 142 7.85 -17.81 3.65
N VAL A 143 7.94 -16.55 4.08
CA VAL A 143 6.91 -15.53 3.87
C VAL A 143 7.26 -14.67 2.67
N PHE A 144 6.34 -14.54 1.73
CA PHE A 144 6.46 -13.61 0.62
C PHE A 144 5.57 -12.39 0.84
N LYS A 145 6.13 -11.22 0.59
CA LYS A 145 5.45 -9.93 0.65
C LYS A 145 5.25 -9.41 -0.77
N TYR A 146 4.01 -9.13 -1.13
CA TYR A 146 3.61 -8.58 -2.42
C TYR A 146 3.09 -7.17 -2.20
N GLU A 147 3.70 -6.17 -2.83
CA GLU A 147 3.08 -4.87 -3.02
C GLU A 147 1.96 -5.02 -4.03
N VAL A 148 0.74 -4.58 -3.72
CA VAL A 148 -0.42 -4.81 -4.57
C VAL A 148 -1.24 -3.54 -4.76
N ASP A 149 -1.90 -3.44 -5.91
CA ASP A 149 -2.99 -2.51 -6.13
C ASP A 149 -4.28 -3.11 -5.53
N TRP A 150 -4.96 -2.37 -4.66
CA TRP A 150 -6.28 -2.75 -4.16
C TRP A 150 -7.34 -2.32 -5.18
N GLU A 151 -8.05 -3.29 -5.75
CA GLU A 151 -9.06 -3.05 -6.78
C GLU A 151 -10.44 -2.84 -6.13
N TYR A 152 -11.27 -2.00 -6.76
CA TYR A 152 -12.67 -1.87 -6.38
C TYR A 152 -13.36 -3.21 -6.61
N SER A 153 -14.01 -3.73 -5.56
CA SER A 153 -14.78 -4.97 -5.62
C SER A 153 -16.24 -4.62 -5.89
N ASP A 154 -16.74 -4.93 -7.10
CA ASP A 154 -18.15 -4.73 -7.50
C ASP A 154 -19.10 -5.84 -6.98
N PHE A 155 -18.71 -6.65 -6.00
CA PHE A 155 -19.51 -7.78 -5.53
C PHE A 155 -20.85 -7.38 -4.92
#